data_AF-A0A3D6CMH3-F1
#
_entry.id   AF-A0A3D6CMH3-F1
#
_cell.length_a   1.000
_cell.length_b   1.000
_cell.length_c   1.000
_cell.angle_alpha   90.00
_cell.angle_beta   90.00
_cell.angle_gamma   90.00
#
_symmetry.space_group_name_H-M   'P 1'
#
loop_
_entity.id
_entity.type
_entity.pdbx_description
1 polymer ?
#
loop_
_entity_poly.entity_id
_entity_poly.type
_entity_poly.pdbx_seq_one_letter_code
_entity_poly.pdbx_strand_id
1 'polypeptide(L)'
;MTLSPLRTFLTIAEAGASSLSYDHIASKAGIDYMQAAHHIEYLSTGRAGHEGIELVTRREDADRRYRTVTITEKGRDLARRFVSPEIGLEFNEEPIVEAARLSEALRSGPLPAIHFATNALPGAALVTLTVLLEIARNEVRFGLEGLPAKTIAAQLGISNFPRHLSILSEGLKGRDGLGLVECITSPEDRRIKLPRPTAKGHRVVSQIAALVCGEALIVPRRAKPEKAIELASADMISSLDDADFDPAFDVDDPDETLKVTK
;
A
#
# COMPACT_ATOMS: atom_id res chain seq x y z
N MET A 1 -10.35 5.94 -3.56
CA MET A 1 -9.95 6.00 -2.14
C MET A 1 -8.44 6.21 -2.03
N THR A 2 -7.99 7.10 -1.12
CA THR A 2 -6.57 7.29 -0.78
C THR A 2 -6.16 6.40 0.39
N LEU A 3 -4.86 6.31 0.68
CA LEU A 3 -4.34 5.48 1.77
C LEU A 3 -4.84 5.95 3.15
N SER A 4 -5.05 7.25 3.34
CA SER A 4 -5.46 7.79 4.65
C SER A 4 -6.89 7.39 5.06
N PRO A 5 -7.94 7.53 4.22
CA PRO A 5 -9.25 6.94 4.50
C PRO A 5 -9.23 5.41 4.60
N LEU A 6 -8.37 4.72 3.84
CA LEU A 6 -8.20 3.28 3.96
C LEU A 6 -7.66 2.90 5.35
N ARG A 7 -6.65 3.62 5.86
CA ARG A 7 -6.13 3.46 7.21
C ARG A 7 -7.22 3.64 8.26
N THR A 8 -8.04 4.69 8.13
CA THR A 8 -9.20 4.91 9.01
C THR A 8 -10.21 3.76 8.94
N PHE A 9 -10.53 3.29 7.73
CA PHE A 9 -11.43 2.15 7.54
C PHE A 9 -10.90 0.87 8.21
N LEU A 10 -9.63 0.51 7.98
CA LEU A 10 -9.03 -0.68 8.59
C LEU A 10 -8.90 -0.55 10.11
N THR A 11 -8.71 0.65 10.63
CA THR A 11 -8.74 0.92 12.08
C THR A 11 -10.12 0.63 12.68
N ILE A 12 -11.19 1.01 11.97
CA ILE A 12 -12.57 0.71 12.39
C ILE A 12 -12.85 -0.79 12.26
N ALA A 13 -12.35 -1.43 11.20
CA ALA A 13 -12.48 -2.87 11.00
C ALA A 13 -11.77 -3.69 12.07
N GLU A 14 -10.59 -3.24 12.50
CA GLU A 14 -9.81 -3.86 13.58
C GLU A 14 -10.56 -3.83 14.92
N ALA A 15 -11.45 -2.88 15.17
CA ALA A 15 -12.29 -2.89 16.37
C ALA A 15 -13.37 -4.00 16.37
N GLY A 16 -13.56 -4.70 15.24
CA GLY A 16 -14.47 -5.83 15.14
C GLY A 16 -15.92 -5.44 15.43
N ALA A 17 -16.53 -6.06 16.43
CA ALA A 17 -17.91 -5.80 16.84
C ALA A 17 -18.06 -4.55 17.75
N SER A 18 -16.96 -3.98 18.24
CA SER A 18 -16.99 -2.81 19.12
C SER A 18 -17.29 -1.53 18.36
N SER A 19 -18.01 -0.62 19.01
CA SER A 19 -18.18 0.74 18.51
C SER A 19 -17.04 1.63 18.98
N LEU A 20 -16.54 2.51 18.11
CA LEU A 20 -15.48 3.46 18.43
C LEU A 20 -15.99 4.89 18.36
N SER A 21 -15.52 5.75 19.28
CA SER A 21 -15.69 7.19 19.15
C SER A 21 -14.76 7.78 18.08
N TYR A 22 -15.09 8.96 17.57
CA TYR A 22 -14.26 9.66 16.57
C TYR A 22 -12.87 9.97 17.13
N ASP A 23 -12.77 10.37 18.40
CA ASP A 23 -11.49 10.62 19.09
C ASP A 23 -10.63 9.34 19.17
N HIS A 24 -11.24 8.20 19.49
CA HIS A 24 -10.53 6.93 19.53
C HIS A 24 -10.02 6.55 18.13
N ILE A 25 -10.86 6.71 17.10
CA ILE A 25 -10.46 6.47 15.70
C ILE A 25 -9.31 7.40 15.28
N ALA A 26 -9.41 8.68 15.61
CA ALA A 26 -8.38 9.68 15.31
C ALA A 26 -7.04 9.30 15.94
N SER A 27 -7.05 8.96 17.23
CA SER A 27 -5.88 8.52 17.98
C SER A 27 -5.27 7.25 17.39
N LYS A 28 -6.05 6.18 17.20
CA LYS A 28 -5.56 4.90 16.65
C LYS A 28 -5.05 5.04 15.21
N ALA A 29 -5.70 5.85 14.39
CA ALA A 29 -5.29 6.05 13.01
C ALA A 29 -4.14 7.07 12.87
N GLY A 30 -3.74 7.76 13.95
CA GLY A 30 -2.72 8.81 13.90
C GLY A 30 -3.12 9.98 13.00
N ILE A 31 -4.36 10.46 13.15
CA ILE A 31 -4.92 11.62 12.44
C ILE A 31 -5.60 12.57 13.41
N ASP A 32 -5.84 13.81 12.98
CA ASP A 32 -6.65 14.73 13.76
C ASP A 32 -8.15 14.36 13.69
N TYR A 33 -8.91 14.91 14.64
CA TYR A 33 -10.35 14.67 14.74
C TYR A 33 -11.12 15.09 13.49
N MET A 34 -10.75 16.20 12.86
CA MET A 34 -11.45 16.73 11.68
C MET A 34 -11.23 15.82 10.46
N GLN A 35 -10.02 15.30 10.30
CA GLN A 35 -9.69 14.29 9.29
C GLN A 35 -10.45 12.99 9.55
N ALA A 36 -10.49 12.50 10.80
CA ALA A 36 -11.27 11.33 11.16
C ALA A 36 -12.75 11.52 10.82
N ALA A 37 -13.32 12.68 11.16
CA ALA A 37 -14.71 13.00 10.87
C ALA A 37 -15.01 13.01 9.36
N HIS A 38 -14.14 13.63 8.57
CA HIS A 38 -14.27 13.66 7.11
C HIS A 38 -14.14 12.27 6.48
N HIS A 39 -13.18 11.45 6.95
CA HIS A 39 -13.06 10.06 6.49
C HIS A 39 -14.30 9.24 6.86
N ILE A 40 -14.79 9.34 8.09
CA ILE A 40 -15.99 8.61 8.53
C ILE A 40 -17.21 9.02 7.70
N GLU A 41 -17.35 10.31 7.36
CA GLU A 41 -18.42 10.77 6.48
C GLU A 41 -18.36 10.09 5.11
N TYR A 42 -17.18 10.11 4.47
CA TYR A 42 -16.93 9.43 3.19
C TYR A 42 -17.18 7.91 3.25
N LEU A 43 -16.71 7.26 4.32
CA LEU A 43 -16.82 5.81 4.51
C LEU A 43 -18.24 5.35 4.87
N SER A 44 -19.08 6.24 5.39
CA SER A 44 -20.46 5.95 5.80
C SER A 44 -21.44 6.02 4.62
N THR A 45 -22.74 6.17 4.88
CA THR A 45 -23.79 6.42 3.87
C THR A 45 -23.71 7.83 3.26
N GLY A 46 -22.82 8.70 3.76
CA GLY A 46 -22.68 10.09 3.31
C GLY A 46 -23.61 11.06 4.02
N ARG A 47 -23.76 12.29 3.49
CA ARG A 47 -24.66 13.33 3.99
C ARG A 47 -25.22 14.12 2.81
N ALA A 48 -26.49 14.54 2.92
CA ALA A 48 -27.20 15.51 2.08
C ALA A 48 -26.43 15.94 0.80
N GLY A 49 -26.56 15.15 -0.28
CA GLY A 49 -26.01 15.47 -1.60
C GLY A 49 -24.72 14.75 -2.00
N HIS A 50 -24.08 13.99 -1.09
CA HIS A 50 -22.92 13.16 -1.41
C HIS A 50 -23.14 11.74 -0.92
N GLU A 51 -23.24 10.78 -1.84
CA GLU A 51 -23.32 9.35 -1.52
C GLU A 51 -21.97 8.88 -0.95
N GLY A 52 -22.01 8.29 0.24
CA GLY A 52 -20.85 7.61 0.81
C GLY A 52 -20.76 6.15 0.33
N ILE A 53 -19.73 5.43 0.76
CA ILE A 53 -19.46 4.05 0.29
C ILE A 53 -19.98 2.93 1.20
N GLU A 54 -20.64 3.28 2.31
CA GLU A 54 -21.40 2.37 3.20
C GLU A 54 -20.57 1.26 3.86
N LEU A 55 -19.29 1.51 4.11
CA LEU A 55 -18.41 0.57 4.82
C LEU A 55 -18.57 0.66 6.34
N VAL A 56 -19.09 1.78 6.84
CA VAL A 56 -19.30 2.02 8.28
C VAL A 56 -20.67 2.65 8.55
N THR A 57 -21.20 2.45 9.76
CA THR A 57 -22.42 3.08 10.24
C THR A 57 -22.10 3.99 11.41
N ARG A 58 -22.67 5.20 11.40
CA ARG A 58 -22.61 6.15 12.51
C ARG A 58 -23.83 5.93 13.39
N ARG A 59 -23.63 5.83 14.71
CA ARG A 59 -24.70 5.84 15.70
C ARG A 59 -24.60 7.12 16.52
N GLU A 60 -25.70 7.86 16.58
CA GLU A 60 -25.85 8.95 17.54
C GLU A 60 -26.07 8.31 18.92
N ASP A 61 -25.24 8.69 19.89
CA ASP A 61 -25.47 8.32 21.28
C ASP A 61 -26.52 9.25 21.91
N ALA A 62 -26.97 8.94 23.12
CA ALA A 62 -27.96 9.74 23.85
C ALA A 62 -27.55 11.22 24.01
N ASP A 63 -26.24 11.48 24.10
CA ASP A 63 -25.68 12.82 23.93
C ASP A 63 -25.15 12.97 22.50
N ARG A 64 -25.75 13.91 21.74
CA ARG A 64 -25.44 14.23 20.34
C ARG A 64 -23.98 14.59 20.07
N ARG A 65 -23.21 14.93 21.12
CA ARG A 65 -21.77 15.19 21.05
C ARG A 65 -20.95 13.91 20.94
N TYR A 66 -21.47 12.78 21.39
CA TYR A 66 -20.82 11.48 21.31
C TYR A 66 -21.41 10.72 20.12
N ARG A 67 -20.58 10.54 19.11
CA ARG A 67 -20.90 9.73 17.94
C ARG A 67 -20.01 8.53 17.95
N THR A 68 -20.61 7.36 17.80
CA THR A 68 -19.87 6.12 17.67
C THR A 68 -19.99 5.57 16.26
N VAL A 69 -19.01 4.78 15.87
CA VAL A 69 -18.90 4.19 14.54
C VAL A 69 -18.71 2.69 14.68
N THR A 70 -19.44 1.94 13.87
CA THR A 70 -19.31 0.48 13.76
C THR A 70 -19.13 0.10 12.29
N ILE A 71 -18.42 -1.00 12.03
CA ILE A 71 -18.28 -1.53 10.67
C ILE A 71 -19.60 -2.16 10.17
N THR A 72 -19.90 -2.01 8.88
CA THR A 72 -21.02 -2.72 8.22
C THR A 72 -20.60 -4.14 7.81
N GLU A 73 -21.55 -4.96 7.39
CA GLU A 73 -21.25 -6.27 6.77
C GLU A 73 -20.39 -6.10 5.51
N LYS A 74 -20.79 -5.19 4.61
CA LYS A 74 -20.01 -4.79 3.42
C LYS A 74 -18.59 -4.33 3.78
N GLY A 75 -18.46 -3.56 4.86
CA GLY A 75 -17.16 -3.16 5.40
C GLY A 75 -16.33 -4.37 5.85
N ARG A 76 -16.94 -5.29 6.60
CA ARG A 76 -16.26 -6.51 7.07
C ARG A 76 -15.79 -7.37 5.91
N ASP A 77 -16.65 -7.59 4.91
CA ASP A 77 -16.32 -8.35 3.71
C ASP A 77 -15.15 -7.75 2.93
N LEU A 78 -15.12 -6.41 2.83
CA LEU A 78 -14.00 -5.72 2.20
C LEU A 78 -12.72 -5.83 3.03
N ALA A 79 -12.80 -5.70 4.35
CA ALA A 79 -11.65 -5.82 5.25
C ALA A 79 -11.02 -7.21 5.20
N ARG A 80 -11.83 -8.28 5.06
CA ARG A 80 -11.34 -9.66 4.87
C ARG A 80 -10.42 -9.79 3.65
N ARG A 81 -10.61 -8.99 2.59
CA ARG A 81 -9.76 -9.02 1.38
C ARG A 81 -8.34 -8.50 1.62
N PHE A 82 -8.08 -7.85 2.75
CA PHE A 82 -6.74 -7.38 3.12
C PHE A 82 -5.95 -8.40 3.94
N VAL A 83 -6.60 -9.50 4.36
CA VAL A 83 -5.99 -10.54 5.18
C VAL A 83 -5.61 -11.73 4.29
N SER A 84 -4.47 -12.37 4.58
CA SER A 84 -4.00 -13.54 3.82
C SER A 84 -5.04 -14.67 3.85
N PRO A 85 -5.34 -15.34 2.72
CA PRO A 85 -6.23 -16.49 2.68
C PRO A 85 -5.79 -17.64 3.60
N GLU A 86 -4.50 -17.74 3.89
CA GLU A 86 -3.90 -18.77 4.75
C GLU A 86 -4.33 -18.66 6.22
N ILE A 87 -4.87 -17.49 6.63
CA ILE A 87 -5.39 -17.27 7.98
C ILE A 87 -6.71 -18.02 8.22
N GLY A 88 -7.24 -18.73 7.22
CA GLY A 88 -8.24 -19.77 7.44
C GLY A 88 -9.48 -19.24 8.17
N LEU A 89 -10.03 -18.11 7.69
CA LEU A 89 -11.36 -17.67 8.10
C LEU A 89 -12.37 -18.65 7.49
N GLU A 90 -12.56 -19.80 8.13
CA GLU A 90 -13.60 -20.74 7.78
C GLU A 90 -14.96 -20.08 8.08
N PHE A 91 -15.78 -19.93 7.05
CA PHE A 91 -17.02 -19.16 7.07
C PHE A 91 -18.20 -19.82 7.84
N ASN A 92 -17.89 -20.69 8.81
CA ASN A 92 -18.88 -21.41 9.62
C ASN A 92 -18.77 -21.10 11.13
N GLU A 93 -17.99 -20.09 11.53
CA GLU A 93 -17.81 -19.72 12.94
C GLU A 93 -18.87 -18.74 13.44
N GLU A 94 -19.04 -18.68 14.77
CA GLU A 94 -19.90 -17.67 15.39
C GLU A 94 -19.39 -16.25 15.07
N PRO A 95 -20.27 -15.27 14.81
CA PRO A 95 -19.88 -13.92 14.38
C PRO A 95 -18.88 -13.20 15.29
N ILE A 96 -18.89 -13.52 16.59
CA ILE A 96 -17.98 -12.94 17.59
C ILE A 96 -16.55 -13.46 17.40
N VAL A 97 -16.41 -14.77 17.18
CA VAL A 97 -15.11 -15.43 16.96
C VAL A 97 -14.49 -14.93 15.66
N GLU A 98 -15.31 -14.82 14.62
CA GLU A 98 -14.87 -14.30 13.33
C GLU A 98 -14.39 -12.85 13.44
N ALA A 99 -15.14 -11.98 14.14
CA ALA A 99 -14.75 -10.60 14.33
C ALA A 99 -13.43 -10.47 15.10
N ALA A 100 -13.18 -11.33 16.09
CA ALA A 100 -11.93 -11.35 16.84
C ALA A 100 -10.74 -11.81 15.98
N ARG A 101 -10.93 -12.84 15.13
CA ARG A 101 -9.89 -13.29 14.19
C ARG A 101 -9.55 -12.24 13.14
N LEU A 102 -10.56 -11.60 12.55
CA LEU A 102 -10.34 -10.51 11.61
C LEU A 102 -9.61 -9.33 12.27
N SER A 103 -10.01 -8.98 13.51
CA SER A 103 -9.33 -7.95 14.31
C SER A 103 -7.84 -8.26 14.46
N GLU A 104 -7.50 -9.46 14.94
CA GLU A 104 -6.12 -9.86 15.15
C GLU A 104 -5.33 -9.93 13.84
N ALA A 105 -5.93 -10.49 12.79
CA ALA A 105 -5.28 -10.62 11.49
C ALA A 105 -5.01 -9.27 10.80
N LEU A 106 -5.89 -8.27 11.00
CA LEU A 106 -5.64 -6.91 10.54
C LEU A 106 -4.53 -6.24 11.36
N ARG A 107 -4.55 -6.43 12.68
CA ARG A 107 -3.59 -5.85 13.62
C ARG A 107 -2.17 -6.38 13.39
N SER A 108 -2.02 -7.66 13.07
CA SER A 108 -0.72 -8.33 12.97
C SER A 108 0.05 -8.00 11.70
N GLY A 109 -0.58 -7.46 10.64
CA GLY A 109 0.15 -7.12 9.42
C GLY A 109 -0.43 -5.99 8.56
N PRO A 110 -1.65 -6.13 7.99
CA PRO A 110 -2.20 -5.17 7.03
C PRO A 110 -2.33 -3.74 7.59
N LEU A 111 -2.79 -3.58 8.84
CA LEU A 111 -2.99 -2.25 9.43
C LEU A 111 -1.66 -1.53 9.68
N PRO A 112 -0.65 -2.14 10.33
CA PRO A 112 0.70 -1.56 10.41
C PRO A 112 1.30 -1.20 9.04
N ALA A 113 1.16 -2.09 8.06
CA ALA A 113 1.68 -1.88 6.70
C ALA A 113 1.02 -0.68 6.01
N ILE A 114 -0.30 -0.53 6.11
CA ILE A 114 -1.02 0.63 5.59
C ILE A 114 -0.69 1.91 6.37
N HIS A 115 -0.45 1.82 7.68
CA HIS A 115 0.01 2.95 8.46
C HIS A 115 1.35 3.47 7.96
N PHE A 116 2.32 2.57 7.79
CA PHE A 116 3.63 2.89 7.21
C PHE A 116 3.50 3.46 5.79
N ALA A 117 2.73 2.80 4.92
CA ALA A 117 2.54 3.23 3.53
C ALA A 117 1.89 4.62 3.42
N THR A 118 0.99 4.98 4.35
CA THR A 118 0.37 6.31 4.38
C THR A 118 1.40 7.41 4.65
N ASN A 119 2.41 7.12 5.48
CA ASN A 119 3.49 8.05 5.81
C ASN A 119 4.52 8.12 4.68
N ALA A 120 4.88 6.98 4.09
CA ALA A 120 5.84 6.90 2.98
C ALA A 120 5.28 7.43 1.65
N LEU A 121 3.95 7.40 1.47
CA LEU A 121 3.25 7.89 0.28
C LEU A 121 2.13 8.89 0.66
N PRO A 122 2.48 10.08 1.18
CA PRO A 122 1.50 11.03 1.71
C PRO A 122 0.51 11.48 0.62
N GLY A 123 -0.79 11.33 0.91
CA GLY A 123 -1.87 11.70 -0.01
C GLY A 123 -2.03 10.78 -1.23
N ALA A 124 -1.28 9.69 -1.33
CA ALA A 124 -1.36 8.79 -2.46
C ALA A 124 -2.69 8.00 -2.49
N ALA A 125 -3.16 7.75 -3.71
CA ALA A 125 -4.29 6.83 -3.94
C ALA A 125 -3.86 5.38 -3.67
N LEU A 126 -4.79 4.50 -3.26
CA LEU A 126 -4.50 3.06 -3.14
C LEU A 126 -3.93 2.49 -4.46
N VAL A 127 -4.49 2.91 -5.60
CA VAL A 127 -3.99 2.54 -6.94
C VAL A 127 -2.52 2.94 -7.14
N THR A 128 -2.06 4.04 -6.55
CA THR A 128 -0.65 4.46 -6.65
C THR A 128 0.26 3.49 -5.90
N LEU A 129 -0.15 3.04 -4.71
CA LEU A 129 0.55 2.00 -3.97
C LEU A 129 0.54 0.68 -4.77
N THR A 130 -0.60 0.30 -5.35
CA THR A 130 -0.70 -0.92 -6.18
C THR A 130 0.25 -0.85 -7.39
N VAL A 131 0.37 0.30 -8.04
CA VAL A 131 1.34 0.49 -9.13
C VAL A 131 2.78 0.29 -8.66
N LEU A 132 3.15 0.86 -7.50
CA LEU A 132 4.49 0.65 -6.92
C LEU A 132 4.76 -0.83 -6.65
N LEU A 133 3.81 -1.54 -6.03
CA LEU A 133 3.91 -2.97 -5.74
C LEU A 133 4.05 -3.80 -7.03
N GLU A 134 3.28 -3.48 -8.07
CA GLU A 134 3.32 -4.21 -9.34
C GLU A 134 4.65 -4.01 -10.09
N ILE A 135 5.19 -2.77 -10.07
CA ILE A 135 6.52 -2.47 -10.61
C ILE A 135 7.59 -3.28 -9.85
N ALA A 136 7.55 -3.29 -8.52
CA ALA A 136 8.53 -3.99 -7.70
C ALA A 136 8.46 -5.52 -7.90
N ARG A 137 7.25 -6.09 -7.91
CA ARG A 137 7.02 -7.53 -8.12
C ARG A 137 7.54 -8.03 -9.47
N ASN A 138 7.49 -7.18 -10.49
CA ASN A 138 7.86 -7.53 -11.86
C ASN A 138 9.09 -6.74 -12.33
N GLU A 139 9.96 -6.33 -11.40
CA GLU A 139 11.09 -5.46 -11.72
C GLU A 139 11.96 -6.03 -12.84
N VAL A 140 12.22 -7.34 -12.83
CA VAL A 140 13.01 -7.99 -13.87
C VAL A 140 12.35 -7.84 -15.24
N ARG A 141 11.04 -8.09 -15.31
CA ARG A 141 10.26 -8.05 -16.55
C ARG A 141 10.22 -6.65 -17.16
N PHE A 142 10.07 -5.62 -16.32
CA PHE A 142 9.98 -4.24 -16.79
C PHE A 142 11.35 -3.56 -16.93
N GLY A 143 12.23 -3.74 -15.96
CA GLY A 143 13.53 -3.10 -15.87
C GLY A 143 14.65 -3.77 -16.67
N LEU A 144 14.59 -5.10 -16.85
CA LEU A 144 15.58 -5.87 -17.61
C LEU A 144 15.04 -6.26 -18.99
N GLU A 145 13.91 -6.96 -19.06
CA GLU A 145 13.36 -7.47 -20.34
C GLU A 145 12.70 -6.39 -21.20
N GLY A 146 12.58 -5.17 -20.68
CA GLY A 146 12.06 -4.04 -21.44
C GLY A 146 10.56 -4.10 -21.74
N LEU A 147 9.77 -4.86 -20.97
CA LEU A 147 8.33 -4.93 -21.20
C LEU A 147 7.69 -3.54 -21.12
N PRO A 148 6.78 -3.20 -22.05
CA PRO A 148 6.14 -1.89 -22.05
C PRO A 148 5.37 -1.62 -20.75
N ALA A 149 5.53 -0.43 -20.18
CA ALA A 149 4.81 -0.03 -18.96
C ALA A 149 3.27 -0.05 -19.12
N LYS A 150 2.75 0.03 -20.36
CA LYS A 150 1.31 -0.16 -20.66
C LYS A 150 0.78 -1.53 -20.21
N THR A 151 1.65 -2.54 -20.10
CA THR A 151 1.29 -3.88 -19.62
C THR A 151 0.89 -3.83 -18.14
N ILE A 152 1.54 -2.99 -17.33
CA ILE A 152 1.15 -2.75 -15.92
C ILE A 152 -0.27 -2.17 -15.87
N ALA A 153 -0.53 -1.17 -16.71
CA ALA A 153 -1.85 -0.53 -16.78
C ALA A 153 -2.95 -1.55 -17.13
N ALA A 154 -2.68 -2.44 -18.08
CA ALA A 154 -3.60 -3.51 -18.47
C ALA A 154 -3.80 -4.57 -17.36
N GLN A 155 -2.73 -5.01 -16.71
CA GLN A 155 -2.77 -5.97 -15.60
C GLN A 155 -3.59 -5.45 -14.42
N LEU A 156 -3.46 -4.16 -14.11
CA LEU A 156 -4.18 -3.50 -13.03
C LEU A 156 -5.57 -3.00 -13.43
N GLY A 157 -5.94 -3.08 -14.72
CA GLY A 157 -7.20 -2.57 -15.23
C GLY A 157 -7.37 -1.05 -15.08
N ILE A 158 -6.28 -0.27 -15.20
CA ILE A 158 -6.29 1.18 -15.01
C ILE A 158 -5.96 1.93 -16.30
N SER A 159 -6.62 3.07 -16.53
CA SER A 159 -6.36 3.93 -17.69
C SER A 159 -5.39 5.08 -17.40
N ASN A 160 -5.22 5.47 -16.14
CA ASN A 160 -4.47 6.66 -15.72
C ASN A 160 -3.05 6.35 -15.20
N PHE A 161 -2.41 5.29 -15.71
CA PHE A 161 -1.08 4.86 -15.27
C PHE A 161 0.00 5.97 -15.28
N PRO A 162 0.12 6.82 -16.33
CA PRO A 162 1.14 7.88 -16.35
C PRO A 162 1.06 8.85 -15.18
N ARG A 163 -0.15 9.13 -14.68
CA ARG A 163 -0.36 9.99 -13.51
C ARG A 163 0.17 9.35 -12.24
N HIS A 164 -0.07 8.06 -12.04
CA HIS A 164 0.44 7.33 -10.88
C HIS A 164 1.96 7.19 -10.94
N LEU A 165 2.51 6.89 -12.13
CA LEU A 165 3.94 6.84 -12.34
C LEU A 165 4.62 8.17 -12.05
N SER A 166 4.04 9.29 -12.49
CA SER A 166 4.55 10.63 -12.19
C SER A 166 4.61 10.93 -10.68
N ILE A 167 3.62 10.49 -9.91
CA ILE A 167 3.63 10.67 -8.45
C ILE A 167 4.75 9.83 -7.82
N LEU A 168 4.97 8.61 -8.31
CA LEU A 168 5.98 7.70 -7.80
C LEU A 168 7.40 8.09 -8.23
N SER A 169 7.57 8.76 -9.35
CA SER A 169 8.88 9.18 -9.87
C SER A 169 9.34 10.51 -9.31
N GLU A 170 10.29 11.19 -9.96
CA GLU A 170 10.73 12.55 -9.61
C GLU A 170 9.63 13.62 -9.81
N GLY A 171 8.48 13.26 -10.36
CA GLY A 171 7.40 14.20 -10.63
C GLY A 171 7.37 14.73 -12.06
N LEU A 172 6.69 15.86 -12.22
CA LEU A 172 6.61 16.64 -13.45
C LEU A 172 7.04 18.07 -13.16
N LYS A 173 7.33 18.86 -14.21
CA LYS A 173 7.69 20.27 -14.05
C LYS A 173 6.65 21.01 -13.19
N GLY A 174 7.09 21.52 -12.04
CA GLY A 174 6.25 22.26 -11.08
C GLY A 174 5.53 21.40 -10.03
N ARG A 175 5.77 20.08 -10.00
CA ARG A 175 5.27 19.19 -8.96
C ARG A 175 6.25 18.04 -8.72
N ASP A 176 6.92 18.09 -7.59
CA ASP A 176 7.84 17.05 -7.15
C ASP A 176 7.08 15.75 -6.88
N GLY A 177 7.66 14.64 -7.33
CA GLY A 177 7.18 13.30 -7.02
C GLY A 177 7.93 12.70 -5.82
N LEU A 178 7.63 11.44 -5.52
CA LEU A 178 8.14 10.75 -4.33
C LEU A 178 9.54 10.13 -4.52
N GLY A 179 10.05 10.04 -5.75
CA GLY A 179 11.36 9.47 -6.05
C GLY A 179 11.48 7.97 -5.72
N LEU A 180 10.36 7.25 -5.68
CA LEU A 180 10.28 5.81 -5.41
C LEU A 180 10.49 4.95 -6.66
N VAL A 181 10.29 5.53 -7.84
CA VAL A 181 10.44 4.85 -9.13
C VAL A 181 11.28 5.71 -10.05
N GLU A 182 12.27 5.10 -10.70
CA GLU A 182 12.99 5.73 -11.80
C GLU A 182 12.51 5.16 -13.14
N CYS A 183 12.61 5.97 -14.19
CA CYS A 183 12.20 5.59 -15.54
C CYS A 183 13.42 5.58 -16.46
N ILE A 184 14.00 4.41 -16.66
CA ILE A 184 15.14 4.26 -17.57
C ILE A 184 14.65 4.30 -19.01
N THR A 185 15.50 4.73 -19.91
CA THR A 185 15.24 4.65 -21.35
C THR A 185 15.66 3.27 -21.85
N SER A 186 14.79 2.59 -22.62
CA SER A 186 15.16 1.29 -23.21
C SER A 186 16.38 1.45 -24.13
N PRO A 187 17.35 0.52 -24.07
CA PRO A 187 18.50 0.52 -24.96
C PRO A 187 18.11 0.22 -26.42
N GLU A 188 17.05 -0.56 -26.64
CA GLU A 188 16.56 -0.96 -27.96
C GLU A 188 15.68 0.12 -28.63
N ASP A 189 14.87 0.82 -27.83
CA ASP A 189 14.04 1.93 -28.30
C ASP A 189 14.03 3.08 -27.29
N ARG A 190 14.68 4.19 -27.65
CA ARG A 190 14.78 5.38 -26.81
C ARG A 190 13.44 6.05 -26.48
N ARG A 191 12.37 5.68 -27.17
CA ARG A 191 11.00 6.17 -26.92
C ARG A 191 10.33 5.42 -25.77
N ILE A 192 10.80 4.22 -25.43
CA ILE A 192 10.22 3.39 -24.37
C ILE A 192 10.87 3.74 -23.03
N LYS A 193 10.02 3.92 -22.01
CA LYS A 193 10.44 4.12 -20.62
C LYS A 193 10.14 2.87 -19.80
N LEU A 194 11.15 2.43 -19.07
CA LEU A 194 11.16 1.21 -18.27
C LEU A 194 11.15 1.60 -16.78
N PRO A 195 9.98 1.54 -16.12
CA PRO A 195 9.88 1.89 -14.71
C PRO A 195 10.53 0.78 -13.86
N ARG A 196 11.39 1.18 -12.91
CA ARG A 196 11.90 0.29 -11.86
C ARG A 196 11.94 1.02 -10.52
N PRO A 197 11.86 0.32 -9.37
CA PRO A 197 11.97 0.98 -8.07
C PRO A 197 13.33 1.68 -7.93
N THR A 198 13.41 2.75 -7.14
CA THR A 198 14.71 3.26 -6.65
C THR A 198 15.11 2.49 -5.39
N ALA A 199 16.30 2.77 -4.83
CA ALA A 199 16.67 2.25 -3.51
C ALA A 199 15.61 2.58 -2.44
N LYS A 200 15.10 3.82 -2.46
CA LYS A 200 14.00 4.26 -1.60
C LYS A 200 12.71 3.49 -1.86
N GLY A 201 12.35 3.29 -3.14
CA GLY A 201 11.19 2.49 -3.53
C GLY A 201 11.26 1.06 -3.01
N HIS A 202 12.42 0.41 -3.15
CA HIS A 202 12.67 -0.92 -2.62
C HIS A 202 12.55 -0.97 -1.10
N ARG A 203 13.15 -0.01 -0.39
CA ARG A 203 13.04 0.05 1.07
C ARG A 203 11.60 0.14 1.54
N VAL A 204 10.79 0.97 0.88
CA VAL A 204 9.35 1.10 1.19
C VAL A 204 8.61 -0.21 0.94
N VAL A 205 8.81 -0.86 -0.21
CA VAL A 205 8.13 -2.12 -0.54
C VAL A 205 8.57 -3.26 0.40
N SER A 206 9.86 -3.37 0.70
CA SER A 206 10.40 -4.34 1.65
C SER A 206 9.85 -4.15 3.05
N GLN A 207 9.72 -2.91 3.52
CA GLN A 207 9.14 -2.63 4.83
C GLN A 207 7.64 -2.98 4.88
N ILE A 208 6.90 -2.71 3.81
CA ILE A 208 5.49 -3.12 3.68
C ILE A 208 5.40 -4.65 3.72
N ALA A 209 6.22 -5.36 2.94
CA ALA A 209 6.22 -6.82 2.90
C ALA A 209 6.56 -7.43 4.27
N ALA A 210 7.60 -6.92 4.93
CA ALA A 210 7.99 -7.35 6.27
C ALA A 210 6.85 -7.18 7.29
N LEU A 211 6.15 -6.05 7.25
CA LEU A 211 4.99 -5.80 8.13
C LEU A 211 3.82 -6.72 7.81
N VAL A 212 3.50 -6.94 6.53
CA VAL A 212 2.38 -7.82 6.13
C VAL A 212 2.67 -9.28 6.49
N CYS A 213 3.90 -9.75 6.28
CA CYS A 213 4.30 -11.14 6.53
C CYS A 213 4.69 -11.41 8.00
N GLY A 214 4.91 -10.36 8.81
CA GLY A 214 5.47 -10.51 10.15
C GLY A 214 6.92 -11.01 10.15
N GLU A 215 7.66 -10.72 9.09
CA GLU A 215 9.02 -11.21 8.86
C GLU A 215 10.07 -10.10 8.99
N ALA A 216 11.34 -10.49 8.99
CA ALA A 216 12.44 -9.54 8.90
C ALA A 216 12.43 -8.81 7.55
N LEU A 217 12.92 -7.57 7.55
CA LEU A 217 13.08 -6.80 6.32
C LEU A 217 14.04 -7.51 5.36
N ILE A 218 13.56 -7.79 4.15
CA ILE A 218 14.35 -8.37 3.08
C ILE A 218 14.94 -7.23 2.23
N VAL A 219 16.24 -7.29 1.97
CA VAL A 219 16.90 -6.40 1.01
C VAL A 219 16.95 -7.13 -0.33
N PRO A 220 16.18 -6.70 -1.35
CA PRO A 220 16.25 -7.31 -2.66
C PRO A 220 17.65 -7.16 -3.23
N ARG A 221 18.07 -8.14 -4.02
CA ARG A 221 19.37 -8.13 -4.70
C ARG A 221 19.17 -7.78 -6.15
N ARG A 222 20.07 -6.97 -6.69
CA ARG A 222 20.07 -6.52 -8.09
C ARG A 222 21.34 -6.97 -8.78
N ALA A 223 21.19 -7.50 -9.99
CA ALA A 223 22.36 -7.79 -10.81
C ALA A 223 23.15 -6.50 -11.04
N LYS A 224 24.48 -6.59 -10.90
CA LYS A 224 25.38 -5.47 -11.17
C LYS A 224 25.20 -4.97 -12.60
N PRO A 225 25.36 -3.66 -12.88
CA PRO A 225 25.14 -3.10 -14.21
C PRO A 225 25.89 -3.84 -15.32
N GLU A 226 27.15 -4.22 -15.06
CA GLU A 226 27.99 -4.97 -15.98
C GLU A 226 27.46 -6.37 -16.28
N LYS A 227 26.85 -7.03 -15.28
CA LYS A 227 26.24 -8.36 -15.41
C LYS A 227 24.85 -8.31 -16.02
N ALA A 228 24.10 -7.26 -15.73
CA ALA A 228 22.79 -7.03 -16.31
C ALA A 228 22.84 -6.85 -17.84
N ILE A 229 23.94 -6.31 -18.38
CA ILE A 229 24.16 -6.20 -19.84
C ILE A 229 24.38 -7.57 -20.48
N GLU A 230 24.93 -8.54 -19.76
CA GLU A 230 25.19 -9.90 -20.25
C GLU A 230 23.93 -10.78 -20.26
N LEU A 231 22.87 -10.37 -19.54
CA LEU A 231 21.61 -11.10 -19.46
C LEU A 231 20.74 -10.84 -20.69
N ALA A 232 20.50 -11.89 -21.49
CA ALA A 232 19.60 -11.82 -22.65
C ALA A 232 18.11 -11.96 -22.27
N SER A 233 17.79 -12.49 -21.08
CA SER A 233 16.42 -12.65 -20.56
C SER A 233 16.38 -12.79 -19.03
N ALA A 234 15.20 -12.67 -18.40
CA ALA A 234 15.01 -12.84 -16.96
C ALA A 234 15.46 -14.20 -16.43
N ASP A 235 15.23 -15.26 -17.21
CA ASP A 235 15.50 -16.64 -16.79
C ASP A 235 16.99 -16.88 -16.55
N MET A 236 17.86 -16.09 -17.20
CA MET A 236 19.31 -16.16 -17.03
C MET A 236 19.78 -15.59 -15.69
N ILE A 237 18.95 -14.86 -14.93
CA ILE A 237 19.32 -14.37 -13.59
C ILE A 237 19.68 -15.52 -12.66
N SER A 238 19.04 -16.67 -12.83
CA SER A 238 19.32 -17.88 -12.04
C SER A 238 20.72 -18.47 -12.28
N SER A 239 21.41 -18.02 -13.33
CA SER A 239 22.77 -18.46 -13.69
C SER A 239 23.88 -17.54 -13.17
N LEU A 240 23.53 -16.41 -12.56
CA LEU A 240 24.49 -15.49 -11.95
C LEU A 240 24.90 -15.97 -10.56
N ASP A 241 26.17 -15.75 -10.21
CA ASP A 241 26.69 -16.10 -8.89
C ASP A 241 26.35 -15.00 -7.87
N ASP A 242 26.44 -15.32 -6.58
CA ASP A 242 26.14 -14.34 -5.52
C ASP A 242 26.97 -13.06 -5.62
N ALA A 243 28.21 -13.14 -6.10
CA ALA A 243 29.09 -11.99 -6.26
C ALA A 243 28.62 -11.01 -7.37
N ASP A 244 27.72 -11.44 -8.25
CA ASP A 244 27.18 -10.65 -9.37
C ASP A 244 26.01 -9.75 -8.96
N PHE A 245 25.62 -9.76 -7.69
CA PHE A 245 24.52 -8.98 -7.17
C PHE A 245 24.97 -7.98 -6.10
N ASP A 246 24.39 -6.78 -6.17
CA ASP A 246 24.46 -5.78 -5.12
C ASP A 246 23.11 -5.69 -4.37
N PRO A 247 23.12 -5.28 -3.08
CA PRO A 247 21.89 -4.97 -2.38
C PRO A 247 21.19 -3.78 -3.04
N ALA A 248 19.87 -3.83 -3.15
CA ALA A 248 19.08 -2.77 -3.76
C ALA A 248 19.08 -1.46 -2.95
N PHE A 249 19.42 -1.52 -1.67
CA PHE A 249 19.62 -0.39 -0.76
C PHE A 249 20.49 -0.79 0.43
N ASP A 250 21.12 0.19 1.07
CA ASP A 250 21.85 0.00 2.32
C ASP A 250 20.87 0.03 3.52
N VAL A 251 20.99 -0.97 4.39
CA VAL A 251 20.17 -1.08 5.61
C VAL A 251 20.62 -0.06 6.65
N ASP A 252 21.92 0.27 6.67
CA ASP A 252 22.54 1.13 7.66
C ASP A 252 22.49 2.62 7.28
N ASP A 253 22.06 2.96 6.07
CA ASP A 253 21.79 4.34 5.63
C ASP A 253 20.37 4.75 6.04
N PRO A 254 20.14 5.53 7.11
CA PRO A 254 18.80 5.89 7.51
C PRO A 254 18.23 6.92 6.54
N ASP A 255 17.31 6.51 5.67
CA ASP A 255 16.46 7.49 4.98
C ASP A 255 15.58 8.16 6.03
N GLU A 256 16.00 9.36 6.46
CA GLU A 256 15.32 10.12 7.51
C GLU A 256 13.87 10.46 7.14
N THR A 257 13.52 10.41 5.85
CA THR A 257 12.16 10.66 5.36
C THR A 257 11.20 9.48 5.59
N LEU A 258 11.71 8.32 6.00
CA LEU A 258 10.94 7.10 6.26
C LEU A 258 10.80 6.77 7.77
N LYS A 259 11.29 7.64 8.66
CA LYS A 259 11.17 7.43 10.11
C LYS A 259 9.68 7.37 10.51
N VAL A 260 9.27 6.22 11.06
CA VAL A 260 7.98 6.07 11.72
C VAL A 260 8.02 6.92 12.99
N THR A 261 7.31 8.05 13.02
CA THR A 261 7.02 8.73 14.28
C THR A 261 6.20 7.78 15.15
N LYS A 262 6.78 7.37 16.28
CA LYS A 262 6.10 6.62 17.34
C LYS A 262 4.93 7.42 17.90
#